data_AF-F0T760-F1
#
_entry.id   AF-F0T760-F1
#
_cell.length_a   1.000
_cell.length_b   1.000
_cell.length_c   1.000
_cell.angle_alpha   90.00
_cell.angle_beta   90.00
_cell.angle_gamma   90.00
#
_symmetry.space_group_name_H-M   'P 1'
#
loop_
_entity.id
_entity.type
_entity.pdbx_description
1 polymer ?
#
loop_
_entity_poly.entity_id
_entity_poly.type
_entity_poly.pdbx_seq_one_letter_code
_entity_poly.pdbx_strand_id
1 'polypeptide(L)'
;MKIRGDFVTNSSSTSFILTAKEDIFDVNIEHFTKTGKIGVVQLLNFLKNEMKNEGKQAKIGDNEFYFTQKKFLIGKSIKLNENIDPDEIASTDFSKLSDEELWNLINWIVVKGKGKDLYGIGATQIIDPKCECD
;
A
#
# COMPACT_ATOMS: atom_id res chain seq x y z
N MET A 1 -0.40 15.56 13.20
CA MET A 1 -1.03 15.76 11.88
C MET A 1 -2.53 15.58 12.05
N LYS A 2 -3.38 16.52 11.60
CA LYS A 2 -4.85 16.44 11.77
C LYS A 2 -5.48 16.34 10.38
N ILE A 3 -6.02 15.17 10.04
CA ILE A 3 -6.65 14.91 8.74
C ILE A 3 -8.05 15.53 8.76
N ARG A 4 -8.26 16.66 8.06
CA ARG A 4 -9.60 17.24 7.87
C ARG A 4 -10.29 16.57 6.68
N GLY A 5 -11.59 16.30 6.83
CA GLY A 5 -12.43 15.72 5.79
C GLY A 5 -13.46 16.73 5.33
N ASP A 6 -13.26 17.32 4.15
CA ASP A 6 -14.29 18.02 3.42
C ASP A 6 -14.24 17.61 1.92
N PHE A 7 -15.45 17.34 1.41
CA PHE A 7 -16.00 16.97 0.11
C PHE A 7 -15.22 17.26 -1.21
N VAL A 8 -15.27 16.34 -2.20
CA VAL A 8 -16.22 16.28 -3.37
C VAL A 8 -16.07 14.88 -4.02
N THR A 9 -17.15 14.09 -4.11
CA THR A 9 -17.15 12.70 -4.58
C THR A 9 -17.39 12.57 -6.08
N ASN A 10 -16.32 12.62 -6.88
CA ASN A 10 -16.23 11.72 -8.03
C ASN A 10 -15.31 10.59 -7.61
N SER A 11 -15.84 9.63 -6.84
CA SER A 11 -15.07 8.51 -6.31
C SER A 11 -14.85 7.47 -7.39
N SER A 12 -14.03 7.81 -8.38
CA SER A 12 -13.43 6.79 -9.23
C SER A 12 -12.61 5.87 -8.33
N SER A 13 -12.70 4.57 -8.55
CA SER A 13 -11.99 3.58 -7.77
C SER A 13 -11.63 2.41 -8.66
N THR A 14 -10.50 1.78 -8.40
CA THR A 14 -10.07 0.58 -9.11
C THR A 14 -9.71 -0.50 -8.10
N SER A 15 -9.73 -1.74 -8.56
CA SER A 15 -9.23 -2.87 -7.81
C SER A 15 -7.80 -3.20 -8.24
N PHE A 16 -6.96 -3.46 -7.25
CA PHE A 16 -5.62 -4.00 -7.41
C PHE A 16 -5.52 -5.37 -6.76
N ILE A 17 -4.76 -6.26 -7.39
CA ILE A 17 -4.21 -7.42 -6.72
C ILE A 17 -2.84 -7.02 -6.19
N LEU A 18 -2.70 -7.07 -4.87
CA LEU A 18 -1.40 -6.97 -4.20
C LEU A 18 -0.84 -8.38 -4.05
N THR A 19 0.40 -8.59 -4.48
CA THR A 19 1.08 -9.88 -4.46
C THR A 19 2.43 -9.76 -3.78
N ALA A 20 2.79 -10.69 -2.92
CA ALA A 20 4.10 -10.72 -2.30
C ALA A 20 4.53 -12.15 -1.96
N LYS A 21 5.84 -12.36 -1.88
CA LYS A 21 6.43 -13.59 -1.33
C LYS A 21 6.81 -13.34 0.12
N GLU A 22 6.53 -14.28 1.02
CA GLU A 22 6.80 -14.10 2.45
C GLU A 22 8.28 -13.82 2.73
N ASP A 23 9.20 -14.60 2.14
CA ASP A 23 10.65 -14.41 2.31
C ASP A 23 11.09 -12.97 1.96
N ILE A 24 10.42 -12.32 1.00
CA ILE A 24 10.75 -10.97 0.57
C ILE A 24 10.31 -9.94 1.63
N PHE A 25 9.18 -10.17 2.31
CA PHE A 25 8.82 -9.34 3.46
C PHE A 25 9.89 -9.44 4.55
N ASP A 26 10.31 -10.65 4.90
CA ASP A 26 11.26 -10.87 5.99
C ASP A 26 12.62 -10.23 5.71
N VAL A 27 13.14 -10.41 4.49
CA VAL A 27 14.40 -9.79 4.06
C VAL A 27 14.31 -8.26 4.09
N ASN A 28 13.22 -7.67 3.59
CA ASN A 28 13.07 -6.22 3.57
C ASN A 28 12.84 -5.64 4.98
N ILE A 29 12.06 -6.30 5.82
CA ILE A 29 11.85 -5.90 7.23
C ILE A 29 13.19 -5.91 7.97
N GLU A 30 13.98 -6.98 7.84
CA GLU A 30 15.30 -7.06 8.47
C GLU A 30 16.24 -5.96 7.97
N HIS A 31 16.30 -5.76 6.65
CA HIS A 31 17.12 -4.71 6.04
C HIS A 31 16.74 -3.31 6.56
N PHE A 32 15.46 -2.96 6.51
CA PHE A 32 14.99 -1.62 6.88
C PHE A 32 15.02 -1.36 8.38
N THR A 33 14.93 -2.40 9.20
CA THR A 33 15.19 -2.32 10.64
C THR A 33 16.64 -1.90 10.90
N LYS A 34 17.61 -2.50 10.19
CA LYS A 34 19.03 -2.14 10.33
C LYS A 34 19.36 -0.74 9.83
N THR A 35 18.66 -0.26 8.81
CA THR A 35 18.85 1.10 8.26
C THR A 35 18.03 2.17 8.96
N GLY A 36 17.26 1.83 10.02
CA GLY A 36 16.46 2.79 10.78
C GLY A 36 15.23 3.34 10.04
N LYS A 37 14.76 2.67 8.98
CA LYS A 37 13.57 3.09 8.21
C LYS A 37 12.28 2.56 8.85
N ILE A 38 11.96 3.11 10.02
CA ILE A 38 10.87 2.62 10.89
C ILE A 38 9.50 2.61 10.21
N GLY A 39 9.19 3.61 9.38
CA GLY A 39 7.90 3.70 8.70
C GLY A 39 7.71 2.61 7.65
N VAL A 40 8.78 2.29 6.92
CA VAL A 40 8.79 1.16 5.97
C VAL A 40 8.58 -0.15 6.70
N VAL A 41 9.27 -0.36 7.83
CA VAL A 41 9.13 -1.58 8.63
C VAL A 41 7.69 -1.75 9.12
N GLN A 42 7.04 -0.68 9.59
CA GLN A 42 5.66 -0.74 10.05
C GLN A 42 4.68 -1.06 8.90
N LEU A 43 4.87 -0.42 7.74
CA LEU A 43 4.06 -0.70 6.54
C LEU A 43 4.20 -2.14 6.07
N LEU A 44 5.43 -2.67 6.02
CA LEU A 44 5.69 -4.04 5.59
C LEU A 44 5.11 -5.07 6.58
N ASN A 45 5.23 -4.82 7.88
CA ASN A 45 4.61 -5.68 8.90
C ASN A 45 3.08 -5.68 8.80
N PHE A 46 2.49 -4.50 8.62
CA PHE A 46 1.05 -4.37 8.39
C PHE A 46 0.60 -5.17 7.17
N LEU A 47 1.25 -4.97 6.01
CA LEU A 47 0.93 -5.69 4.77
C LEU A 47 1.16 -7.19 4.89
N LYS A 48 2.24 -7.64 5.57
CA LYS A 48 2.50 -9.06 5.82
C LYS A 48 1.35 -9.68 6.63
N ASN A 49 0.90 -9.02 7.69
CA ASN A 49 -0.19 -9.51 8.54
C ASN A 49 -1.52 -9.54 7.79
N GLU A 50 -1.86 -8.47 7.06
CA GLU A 50 -3.08 -8.40 6.26
C GLU A 50 -3.12 -9.51 5.20
N MET A 51 -2.00 -9.77 4.52
CA MET A 51 -1.90 -10.83 3.51
C MET A 51 -1.97 -12.24 4.11
N LYS A 52 -1.52 -12.43 5.35
CA LYS A 52 -1.63 -13.73 6.03
C LYS A 52 -3.03 -13.99 6.57
N ASN A 53 -3.71 -12.96 7.05
CA ASN A 53 -5.02 -13.11 7.70
C ASN A 53 -6.17 -13.14 6.68
N GLU A 54 -6.12 -12.24 5.69
CA GLU A 54 -7.21 -12.06 4.72
C GLU A 54 -6.83 -12.49 3.30
N GLY A 55 -5.54 -12.69 3.05
CA GLY A 55 -5.03 -13.04 1.73
C GLY A 55 -5.24 -14.51 1.38
N LYS A 56 -4.95 -14.81 0.11
CA LYS A 56 -4.95 -16.15 -0.45
C LYS A 56 -3.54 -16.55 -0.84
N GLN A 57 -3.27 -17.85 -0.84
CA GLN A 57 -2.03 -18.40 -1.33
C GLN A 57 -2.19 -18.86 -2.78
N ALA A 58 -1.18 -18.61 -3.59
CA ALA A 58 -1.05 -19.15 -4.94
C ALA A 58 0.36 -19.70 -5.14
N LYS A 59 0.46 -20.84 -5.82
CA LYS A 59 1.73 -21.40 -6.24
C LYS A 59 1.99 -21.02 -7.70
N ILE A 60 3.11 -20.35 -7.97
CA ILE A 60 3.56 -19.96 -9.31
C ILE A 60 4.93 -20.60 -9.53
N GLY A 61 4.98 -21.64 -10.36
CA GLY A 61 6.16 -22.51 -10.47
C GLY A 61 6.45 -23.19 -9.13
N ASP A 62 7.69 -23.08 -8.65
CA ASP A 62 8.12 -23.63 -7.37
C ASP A 62 8.01 -22.65 -6.19
N ASN A 63 7.39 -21.49 -6.42
CA ASN A 63 7.28 -20.44 -5.40
C ASN A 63 5.84 -20.27 -4.93
N GLU A 64 5.68 -20.05 -3.63
CA GLU A 64 4.42 -19.70 -3.01
C GLU A 64 4.34 -18.18 -2.81
N PHE A 65 3.19 -17.62 -3.18
CA PHE A 65 2.91 -16.19 -3.09
C PHE A 65 1.61 -15.98 -2.33
N TYR A 66 1.58 -14.93 -1.53
CA TYR A 66 0.38 -14.40 -0.93
C TYR A 66 -0.17 -13.29 -1.82
N PHE A 67 -1.49 -13.24 -1.94
CA PHE A 67 -2.15 -12.15 -2.64
C PHE A 67 -3.46 -11.76 -1.98
N THR A 68 -3.79 -10.47 -2.12
CA THR A 68 -5.08 -9.93 -1.69
C THR A 68 -5.61 -8.98 -2.75
N GLN A 69 -6.93 -8.90 -2.89
CA GLN A 69 -7.59 -7.92 -3.75
C GLN A 69 -8.05 -6.76 -2.87
N LYS A 70 -7.58 -5.54 -3.18
CA LYS A 70 -8.02 -4.33 -2.48
C LYS A 70 -8.51 -3.31 -3.49
N LYS A 71 -9.61 -2.64 -3.13
CA LYS A 71 -10.21 -1.57 -3.92
C LYS A 71 -9.67 -0.24 -3.40
N PHE A 72 -9.00 0.50 -4.26
CA PHE A 72 -8.41 1.79 -3.96
C PHE A 72 -9.16 2.92 -4.65
N LEU A 73 -9.30 4.04 -3.94
CA LEU A 73 -9.88 5.26 -4.50
C LEU A 73 -8.87 5.91 -5.44
N ILE A 74 -9.27 6.17 -6.68
CA ILE A 74 -8.49 6.89 -7.68
C ILE A 74 -9.11 8.27 -7.85
N GLY A 75 -8.35 9.33 -7.61
CA GLY A 75 -8.83 10.69 -7.78
C GLY A 75 -7.88 11.73 -7.20
N LYS A 76 -8.28 13.00 -7.25
CA LYS A 76 -7.58 14.13 -6.59
C LYS A 76 -7.73 14.10 -5.05
N SER A 77 -8.49 13.15 -4.50
CA SER A 77 -8.94 13.15 -3.11
C SER A 77 -8.09 12.30 -2.16
N ILE A 78 -6.92 11.80 -2.56
CA ILE A 78 -6.04 11.13 -1.60
C ILE A 78 -5.45 12.24 -0.72
N LYS A 79 -5.93 12.36 0.52
CA LYS A 79 -5.63 13.44 1.49
C LYS A 79 -4.16 13.57 1.90
N LEU A 80 -3.28 12.79 1.26
CA LEU A 80 -1.84 12.83 1.43
C LEU A 80 -1.29 13.84 0.44
N ASN A 81 -0.63 14.87 0.96
CA ASN A 81 -0.05 15.97 0.17
C ASN A 81 0.67 15.39 -1.06
N GLU A 82 0.38 15.92 -2.25
CA GLU A 82 0.96 15.43 -3.51
C GLU A 82 2.50 15.54 -3.52
N ASN A 83 3.08 16.29 -2.57
CA ASN A 83 4.51 16.48 -2.38
C ASN A 83 5.11 15.71 -1.19
N ILE A 84 4.47 14.64 -0.70
CA ILE A 84 5.10 13.81 0.34
C ILE A 84 6.38 13.18 -0.23
N ASP A 85 7.49 13.45 0.45
CA ASP A 85 8.77 12.85 0.15
C ASP A 85 8.75 11.37 0.57
N PRO A 86 9.04 10.41 -0.32
CA PRO A 86 9.21 9.00 0.05
C PRO A 86 10.20 8.78 1.20
N ASP A 87 11.21 9.63 1.36
CA ASP A 87 12.17 9.55 2.47
C ASP A 87 11.55 10.01 3.81
N GLU A 88 10.56 10.91 3.79
CA GLU A 88 9.75 11.24 4.97
C GLU A 88 8.86 10.06 5.36
N ILE A 89 8.23 9.36 4.40
CA ILE A 89 7.43 8.16 4.69
C ILE A 89 8.32 7.10 5.35
N ALA A 90 9.53 6.92 4.84
CA ALA A 90 10.42 5.88 5.32
C ALA A 90 10.85 6.05 6.79
N SER A 91 10.96 7.29 7.24
CA SER A 91 11.45 7.65 8.59
C SER A 91 10.34 8.03 9.57
N THR A 92 9.10 8.20 9.11
CA THR A 92 7.96 8.55 9.98
C THR A 92 7.48 7.36 10.81
N ASP A 93 7.17 7.61 12.09
CA ASP A 93 6.52 6.62 12.96
C ASP A 93 5.00 6.62 12.75
N PHE A 94 4.47 5.49 12.30
CA PHE A 94 3.06 5.22 12.04
C PHE A 94 2.37 4.44 13.16
N SER A 95 3.01 4.23 14.31
CA SER A 95 2.44 3.47 15.45
C SER A 95 1.10 4.01 15.97
N LYS A 96 0.77 5.27 15.66
CA LYS A 96 -0.48 5.93 16.06
C LYS A 96 -1.55 5.93 14.99
N LEU A 97 -1.25 5.42 13.79
CA LEU A 97 -2.23 5.33 12.71
C LEU A 97 -3.13 4.12 12.93
N SER A 98 -4.40 4.29 12.60
CA SER A 98 -5.34 3.18 12.46
C SER A 98 -5.07 2.38 11.17
N ASP A 99 -5.59 1.16 11.09
CA ASP A 99 -5.50 0.32 9.89
C ASP A 99 -6.09 1.02 8.65
N GLU A 100 -7.15 1.81 8.82
CA GLU A 100 -7.75 2.61 7.74
C GLU A 100 -6.77 3.69 7.24
N GLU A 101 -6.09 4.38 8.15
CA GLU A 101 -5.07 5.38 7.80
C GLU A 101 -3.84 4.75 7.13
N LEU A 102 -3.43 3.56 7.56
CA LEU A 102 -2.37 2.78 6.92
C LEU A 102 -2.77 2.35 5.50
N TRP A 103 -4.00 1.87 5.31
CA TRP A 103 -4.53 1.56 3.97
C TRP A 103 -4.61 2.78 3.07
N ASN A 104 -4.94 3.96 3.61
CA ASN A 104 -4.91 5.22 2.87
C ASN A 104 -3.50 5.60 2.41
N LEU A 105 -2.48 5.34 3.23
CA LEU A 105 -1.07 5.51 2.87
C LEU A 105 -0.64 4.53 1.77
N ILE A 106 -1.02 3.25 1.90
CA ILE A 106 -0.75 2.23 0.86
C ILE A 106 -1.43 2.60 -0.46
N ASN A 107 -2.68 3.07 -0.42
CA ASN A 107 -3.39 3.56 -1.61
C ASN A 107 -2.57 4.66 -2.31
N TRP A 108 -2.06 5.65 -1.57
CA TRP A 108 -1.20 6.69 -2.15
C TRP A 108 0.05 6.11 -2.81
N ILE A 109 0.74 5.16 -2.16
CA ILE A 109 1.96 4.55 -2.72
C ILE A 109 1.64 3.75 -4.00
N VAL A 110 0.55 2.97 -4.00
CA VAL A 110 0.12 2.16 -5.14
C VAL A 110 -0.30 3.04 -6.32
N VAL A 111 -1.17 4.03 -6.08
CA VAL A 111 -1.85 4.81 -7.12
C VAL A 111 -1.03 6.03 -7.57
N LYS A 112 -0.35 6.72 -6.65
CA LYS A 112 0.42 7.95 -6.93
C LYS A 112 1.92 7.70 -6.97
N GLY A 113 2.45 6.93 -6.03
CA GLY A 113 3.86 6.52 -5.97
C GLY A 113 4.29 5.52 -7.06
N LYS A 114 3.36 5.09 -7.92
CA LYS A 114 3.58 4.08 -8.99
C LYS A 114 4.14 2.76 -8.46
N GLY A 115 3.85 2.42 -7.20
CA GLY A 115 4.25 1.15 -6.58
C GLY A 115 5.75 0.97 -6.33
N LYS A 116 6.60 1.97 -6.59
CA LYS A 116 8.07 1.83 -6.42
C LYS A 116 8.49 1.63 -4.97
N ASP A 117 7.67 2.10 -4.02
CA ASP A 117 8.03 2.15 -2.60
C ASP A 117 7.36 1.06 -1.74
N LEU A 118 6.79 0.01 -2.36
CA LEU A 118 6.22 -1.13 -1.62
C LEU A 118 7.21 -2.30 -1.47
N TYR A 119 8.49 -2.10 -1.83
CA TYR A 119 9.62 -2.98 -1.54
C TYR A 119 9.29 -4.49 -1.55
N GLY A 120 9.15 -5.05 -2.75
CA GLY A 120 8.90 -6.48 -2.92
C GLY A 120 7.43 -6.90 -2.99
N ILE A 121 6.51 -5.93 -2.94
CA ILE A 121 5.09 -6.13 -3.20
C ILE A 121 4.78 -5.68 -4.63
N GLY A 122 4.20 -6.58 -5.42
CA GLY A 122 3.61 -6.26 -6.70
C GLY A 122 2.21 -5.71 -6.53
N ALA A 123 1.85 -4.67 -7.29
CA ALA A 123 0.50 -4.15 -7.37
C ALA A 123 0.04 -4.19 -8.83
N THR A 124 -0.88 -5.10 -9.12
CA THR A 124 -1.44 -5.26 -10.48
C THR A 124 -2.86 -4.72 -10.50
N GLN A 125 -3.11 -3.71 -11.33
CA GLN A 125 -4.46 -3.21 -11.54
C GLN A 125 -5.27 -4.23 -12.36
N ILE A 126 -6.46 -4.58 -11.89
CA ILE A 126 -7.31 -5.60 -12.54
C ILE A 126 -8.58 -5.05 -13.18
N ILE A 127 -8.97 -3.82 -12.84
CA ILE A 127 -10.11 -3.15 -13.46
C ILE A 127 -9.61 -1.78 -13.93
N ASP A 128 -9.74 -1.46 -15.20
CA ASP A 128 -9.50 -0.09 -15.66
C ASP A 128 -10.64 0.78 -15.11
N PRO A 129 -10.39 1.90 -14.38
CA PRO A 129 -11.45 2.83 -14.07
C PRO A 129 -12.08 3.25 -15.39
N LYS A 130 -13.31 2.78 -15.64
CA LYS A 130 -14.15 3.46 -16.62
C LYS A 130 -14.30 4.88 -16.07
N CYS A 131 -13.54 5.83 -16.62
CA CYS A 131 -13.92 7.23 -16.53
C CYS A 131 -15.32 7.29 -17.11
N GLU A 132 -16.32 7.47 -16.26
CA GLU A 132 -17.58 8.08 -16.69
C GLU A 132 -17.21 9.51 -17.06
N CYS A 133 -16.75 9.68 -18.30
CA CYS A 133 -16.77 10.96 -18.97
C CYS A 133 -18.23 11.23 -19.32
N ASP A 134 -18.92 11.96 -18.47
CA ASP A 134 -20.06 12.79 -18.89
C ASP A 134 -19.54 14.05 -19.60
#